data_AF-A0AAQ4CWK6-F1
#
_entry.id   AF-A0AAQ4CWK6-F1
#
_cell.length_a   1.000
_cell.length_b   1.000
_cell.length_c   1.000
_cell.angle_alpha   90.00
_cell.angle_beta   90.00
_cell.angle_gamma   90.00
#
_symmetry.space_group_name_H-M   'P 1'
#
loop_
_entity.id
_entity.type
_entity.pdbx_description
1 polymer ?
#
loop_
_entity_poly.entity_id
_entity_poly.type
_entity_poly.pdbx_seq_one_letter_code
_entity_poly.pdbx_strand_id
1 'polypeptide(L)' 'MVDILVNEKDVEVFLSKQRDKCKIGDLVEIVILERVLEELPHIASKYGFSIIDGENLEGEMIKIKLEFRHQLFS' A
#
# COMPACT_ATOMS: atom_id res chain seq x y z
N MET A 1 -13.63 10.10 2.34
CA MET A 1 -13.46 9.68 0.93
C MET A 1 -12.18 8.86 0.91
N VAL A 2 -12.25 7.57 0.55
CA VAL A 2 -11.05 6.74 0.43
C VAL A 2 -10.45 7.05 -0.93
N ASP A 3 -9.23 7.56 -0.97
CA ASP A 3 -8.55 7.80 -2.24
C ASP A 3 -8.26 6.46 -2.91
N ILE A 4 -8.77 6.28 -4.14
CA ILE A 4 -8.48 5.11 -4.97
C ILE A 4 -7.15 5.38 -5.67
N LEU A 5 -6.17 4.51 -5.45
CA LEU A 5 -4.84 4.63 -6.04
C LEU A 5 -4.84 3.88 -7.37
N VAL A 6 -4.88 4.62 -8.47
CA VAL A 6 -5.19 4.05 -9.80
C VAL A 6 -3.95 3.61 -10.58
N ASN A 7 -2.75 3.95 -10.10
CA ASN A 7 -1.47 3.58 -10.69
C ASN A 7 -0.37 3.46 -9.62
N GLU A 8 0.79 2.94 -10.01
CA GLU A 8 1.97 2.76 -9.15
C GLU A 8 2.44 4.08 -8.50
N LYS A 9 2.38 5.20 -9.24
CA LYS A 9 2.85 6.50 -8.77
C LYS A 9 2.00 7.03 -7.62
N ASP A 10 0.69 6.83 -7.69
CA ASP A 10 -0.23 7.21 -6.63
C ASP A 10 0.06 6.40 -5.35
N VAL A 11 0.38 5.11 -5.51
CA VAL A 11 0.80 4.25 -4.40
C VAL A 11 2.12 4.72 -3.81
N GLU A 12 3.13 5.03 -4.63
CA GLU A 12 4.42 5.58 -4.14
C GLU A 12 4.21 6.87 -3.34
N VAL A 13 3.42 7.81 -3.86
CA VAL A 13 3.14 9.09 -3.21
C VAL A 13 2.39 8.89 -1.89
N PHE A 14 1.42 7.98 -1.87
CA PHE A 14 0.67 7.66 -0.66
C PHE A 14 1.59 7.04 0.40
N LEU A 15 2.32 5.99 0.07
CA LEU A 15 3.18 5.27 1.02
C LEU A 15 4.34 6.12 1.53
N SER A 16 4.91 7.00 0.70
CA SER A 16 5.91 7.96 1.15
C SER A 16 5.36 8.88 2.24
N LYS A 17 4.13 9.38 2.09
CA LYS A 17 3.49 10.24 3.09
C LYS A 17 3.13 9.49 4.38
N GLN A 18 2.76 8.21 4.26
CA GLN A 18 2.44 7.38 5.44
C GLN A 18 3.70 6.98 6.20
N ARG A 19 4.79 6.64 5.49
CA ARG A 19 6.09 6.31 6.09
C ARG A 19 6.54 7.36 7.10
N ASP A 20 6.38 8.64 6.77
CA ASP A 20 6.82 9.75 7.63
C ASP A 20 5.91 9.98 8.85
N LYS A 21 4.75 9.28 8.93
CA LYS A 21 3.74 9.40 9.99
C LYS A 21 3.58 8.13 10.83
N CYS A 22 3.84 6.97 10.25
CA CYS A 22 3.62 5.67 10.88
C CYS A 22 4.73 5.29 11.86
N LYS A 23 4.35 4.52 12.89
CA LYS A 23 5.23 3.79 13.80
C LYS A 23 5.21 2.31 13.44
N ILE A 24 6.26 1.58 13.84
CA ILE A 24 6.35 0.13 13.60
C ILE A 24 5.12 -0.57 14.20
N GLY A 25 4.47 -1.41 13.39
CA GLY A 25 3.22 -2.10 13.72
C GLY A 25 1.95 -1.35 13.33
N ASP A 26 2.05 -0.09 12.86
CA ASP A 26 0.87 0.65 12.39
C ASP A 26 0.30 -0.02 11.13
N LEU A 27 -1.04 -0.01 11.05
CA LEU A 27 -1.78 -0.58 9.93
C LEU A 27 -2.34 0.53 9.05
N VAL A 28 -2.22 0.36 7.75
CA VAL A 28 -2.74 1.28 6.74
C VAL A 28 -3.58 0.51 5.75
N GLU A 29 -4.71 1.08 5.35
CA GLU A 29 -5.58 0.52 4.33
C GLU A 29 -5.52 1.38 3.07
N ILE A 30 -5.40 0.74 1.91
CA ILE A 30 -5.47 1.39 0.60
C ILE A 30 -6.46 0.66 -0.28
N VAL A 31 -7.05 1.36 -1.23
CA VAL A 31 -7.81 0.76 -2.33
C VAL A 31 -7.05 1.00 -3.61
N ILE A 32 -6.73 -0.08 -4.32
CA ILE A 32 -6.01 -0.06 -5.59
C ILE A 32 -6.87 -0.66 -6.69
N LEU A 33 -6.51 -0.41 -7.94
CA LEU A 33 -7.02 -1.21 -9.06
C LEU A 33 -6.22 -2.52 -9.18
N GLU A 34 -6.86 -3.58 -9.66
CA GLU A 34 -6.28 -4.92 -9.82
C GLU A 34 -4.97 -4.88 -10.62
N ARG A 35 -4.89 -4.03 -11.65
CA ARG A 35 -3.66 -3.81 -12.45
C ARG A 35 -2.44 -3.34 -11.66
N VAL A 36 -2.62 -2.81 -10.45
CA VAL A 36 -1.54 -2.33 -9.57
C VAL A 36 -1.07 -3.42 -8.60
N LEU A 37 -1.83 -4.52 -8.48
CA LEU A 37 -1.55 -5.57 -7.49
C LEU A 37 -0.19 -6.24 -7.71
N GLU A 38 0.23 -6.43 -8.97
CA GLU A 38 1.49 -7.10 -9.31
C GLU A 38 2.72 -6.34 -8.78
N GLU A 39 2.72 -5.02 -8.91
CA GLU A 39 3.83 -4.16 -8.49
C GLU A 39 3.75 -3.76 -7.01
N LEU A 40 2.57 -3.88 -6.39
CA LEU A 40 2.34 -3.42 -5.02
C LEU A 40 3.32 -4.01 -3.98
N PRO A 41 3.68 -5.31 -3.98
CA PRO A 41 4.64 -5.85 -3.01
C PRO A 41 6.02 -5.18 -3.11
N HIS A 42 6.48 -4.88 -4.32
CA HIS A 42 7.75 -4.21 -4.55
C HIS A 42 7.72 -2.77 -4.03
N ILE A 43 6.67 -2.02 -4.39
CA ILE A 43 6.48 -0.64 -3.94
C ILE A 43 6.34 -0.59 -2.41
N ALA A 44 5.50 -1.43 -1.81
CA ALA A 44 5.28 -1.48 -0.38
C ALA A 44 6.59 -1.70 0.39
N SER A 45 7.40 -2.67 -0.06
CA SER A 45 8.70 -2.98 0.55
C SER A 45 9.66 -1.77 0.52
N LYS A 46 9.73 -1.05 -0.61
CA LYS A 46 10.55 0.18 -0.75
C LYS A 46 10.22 1.26 0.28
N TYR A 47 8.98 1.31 0.75
CA TYR A 47 8.53 2.27 1.77
C TYR A 47 8.43 1.66 3.19
N GLY A 48 8.88 0.42 3.39
CA GLY A 48 8.92 -0.24 4.70
C GLY A 48 7.58 -0.85 5.13
N PHE A 49 6.65 -1.08 4.20
CA PHE A 49 5.36 -1.71 4.43
C PHE A 49 5.36 -3.16 3.95
N SER A 50 4.53 -3.99 4.58
CA SER A 50 4.26 -5.37 4.16
C SER A 50 2.77 -5.59 4.01
N ILE A 51 2.37 -6.29 2.96
CA ILE A 51 0.97 -6.70 2.75
C ILE A 51 0.63 -7.78 3.77
N ILE A 52 -0.49 -7.60 4.48
CA ILE A 52 -0.97 -8.57 5.46
C ILE A 52 -2.33 -9.17 5.09
N ASP A 53 -3.13 -8.45 4.30
CA ASP A 53 -4.45 -8.90 3.87
C ASP A 53 -4.90 -8.18 2.59
N GLY A 54 -5.83 -8.79 1.86
CA GLY A 54 -6.39 -8.26 0.63
C GLY A 54 -7.83 -8.74 0.41
N GLU A 55 -8.72 -7.80 0.11
CA GLU A 55 -10.14 -8.05 -0.13
C GLU A 55 -10.54 -7.50 -1.50
N ASN A 56 -11.13 -8.34 -2.35
CA ASN A 56 -11.68 -7.91 -3.63
C ASN A 56 -12.95 -7.09 -3.40
N LEU A 57 -13.01 -5.92 -4.04
CA LEU A 57 -14.19 -5.06 -4.10
C LEU A 57 -14.86 -5.18 -5.47
N GLU A 58 -16.03 -4.55 -5.63
CA GLU A 58 -16.67 -4.45 -6.95
C GLU A 58 -15.80 -3.65 -7.93
N GLY A 59 -15.77 -4.05 -9.21
CA GLY A 59 -15.18 -3.25 -10.29
C GLY A 59 -13.65 -3.13 -10.28
N GLU A 60 -12.94 -4.25 -10.51
CA GLU A 60 -11.47 -4.32 -10.63
C GLU A 60 -10.71 -3.62 -9.48
N MET A 61 -11.32 -3.48 -8.30
CA MET A 61 -10.74 -2.81 -7.14
C MET A 61 -10.40 -3.82 -6.06
N ILE A 62 -9.32 -3.56 -5.35
CA ILE A 62 -8.85 -4.41 -4.26
C ILE A 62 -8.50 -3.51 -3.08
N LYS A 63 -9.09 -3.81 -1.92
CA LYS A 63 -8.70 -3.21 -0.64
C LYS A 63 -7.52 -3.99 -0.08
N ILE A 64 -6.39 -3.32 0.13
CA ILE A 64 -5.18 -3.92 0.67
C ILE A 64 -4.90 -3.35 2.04
N LYS A 65 -4.56 -4.25 2.98
CA LYS A 65 -4.10 -3.89 4.30
C LYS A 65 -2.58 -4.09 4.39
N LEU A 66 -1.91 -3.04 4.83
CA LEU A 66 -0.46 -2.95 4.95
C LEU A 66 -0.08 -2.75 6.42
N GLU A 67 1.00 -3.38 6.85
CA GLU A 67 1.64 -3.14 8.15
C GLU A 67 2.98 -2.43 7.93
N PHE A 68 3.24 -1.35 8.67
CA PHE A 68 4.53 -0.71 8.67
C PHE A 68 5.52 -1.50 9.52
N ARG A 69 6.50 -2.15 8.89
CA ARG A 69 7.47 -3.04 9.57
C ARG A 69 8.86 -2.47 9.72
N HIS A 70 9.15 -1.36 9.03
CA HIS A 70 10.47 -0.72 9.02
C HIS A 70 11.63 -1.71 8.76
N GLN A 71 11.71 -2.19 7.52
CA GLN A 71 12.96 -2.66 6.93
C GLN A 71 13.19 -1.87 5.65
N LEU A 72 14.17 -0.97 5.67
CA LEU A 72 14.67 -0.31 4.47
C LEU A 72 15.82 -1.16 3.94
N PHE A 73 15.60 -1.92 2.88
CA PHE A 73 16.71 -2.50 2.12
C PHE A 73 17.41 -1.35 1.40
N SER A 74 18.64 -1.08 1.85
CA SER A 74 19.56 -0.08 1.27
C SER A 74 20.40 -0.71 0.17
#